data_AF-R0CT78-F1
#
_entry.id   AF-R0CT78-F1
#
_cell.length_a   1.000
_cell.length_b   1.000
_cell.length_c   1.000
_cell.angle_alpha   90.00
_cell.angle_beta   90.00
_cell.angle_gamma   90.00
#
_symmetry.space_group_name_H-M   'P 1'
#
loop_
_entity.id
_entity.type
_entity.pdbx_description
1 polymer ?
#
loop_
_entity_poly.entity_id
_entity_poly.type
_entity_poly.pdbx_seq_one_letter_code
_entity_poly.pdbx_strand_id
1 'polypeptide(L)'
;MGKFGAERVQFILANTIRHKDSDGRISQDNKAWAKTIPMPEDSGASRHCAYLVVDGVNPGLTDLFTRQARKAMQEQQKSSVLKKLRQEPPARKPAAPKKREPER
;
A
#
# COMPACT_ATOMS: atom_id res chain seq x y z
N MET A 1 -12.42 13.56 -9.64
CA MET A 1 -12.76 12.12 -9.80
C MET A 1 -11.83 11.34 -8.90
N GLY A 2 -12.29 10.82 -7.77
CA GLY A 2 -11.38 10.19 -6.81
C GLY A 2 -12.01 10.15 -5.43
N LYS A 3 -12.85 9.15 -5.18
CA LYS A 3 -13.38 8.92 -3.84
C LYS A 3 -12.80 7.70 -3.14
N PHE A 4 -11.96 6.90 -3.84
CA PHE A 4 -11.33 5.72 -3.25
C PHE A 4 -9.89 5.58 -3.78
N GLY A 5 -8.89 5.69 -2.90
CA GLY A 5 -7.47 5.52 -3.22
C GLY A 5 -7.04 4.05 -3.22
N ALA A 6 -5.80 3.79 -3.65
CA ALA A 6 -5.21 2.43 -3.70
C ALA A 6 -5.32 1.68 -2.37
N GLU A 7 -5.24 2.41 -1.24
CA GLU A 7 -5.40 1.88 0.11
C GLU A 7 -6.76 1.20 0.34
N ARG A 8 -7.85 1.81 -0.15
CA ARG A 8 -9.19 1.22 0.00
C ARG A 8 -9.35 -0.02 -0.87
N VAL A 9 -8.75 -0.03 -2.06
CA VAL A 9 -8.74 -1.22 -2.92
C VAL A 9 -7.98 -2.36 -2.25
N GLN A 10 -6.80 -2.09 -1.69
CA GLN A 10 -6.02 -3.09 -0.93
C GLN A 10 -6.82 -3.64 0.25
N PHE A 11 -7.47 -2.74 1.01
CA PHE A 11 -8.31 -3.12 2.13
C PHE A 11 -9.45 -4.06 1.72
N ILE A 12 -10.26 -3.68 0.72
CA ILE A 12 -11.39 -4.50 0.25
C ILE A 12 -10.92 -5.87 -0.24
N LEU A 13 -9.81 -5.92 -1.00
CA LEU A 13 -9.27 -7.18 -1.51
C LEU A 13 -8.74 -8.06 -0.38
N ALA A 14 -8.00 -7.51 0.57
CA ALA A 14 -7.49 -8.26 1.71
C ALA A 14 -8.62 -8.81 2.58
N ASN A 15 -9.63 -7.99 2.86
CA ASN A 15 -10.83 -8.41 3.60
C ASN A 15 -11.57 -9.54 2.87
N THR A 16 -11.76 -9.39 1.55
CA THR A 16 -12.41 -10.41 0.71
C THR A 16 -11.64 -11.73 0.71
N ILE A 17 -10.30 -11.68 0.64
CA ILE A 17 -9.46 -12.87 0.69
C ILE A 17 -9.54 -13.57 2.04
N ARG A 18 -9.45 -12.82 3.16
CA ARG A 18 -9.60 -13.39 4.51
C ARG A 18 -10.95 -14.07 4.68
N HIS A 19 -12.02 -13.50 4.12
CA HIS A 19 -13.37 -14.07 4.17
C HIS A 19 -13.51 -15.36 3.33
N LYS A 20 -12.74 -15.49 2.25
CA LYS A 20 -12.79 -16.63 1.31
C LYS A 20 -11.63 -17.62 1.48
N ASP A 21 -10.85 -17.53 2.56
CA ASP A 21 -9.61 -18.30 2.73
C ASP A 21 -9.85 -19.82 2.68
N SER A 22 -11.00 -20.28 3.19
CA SER A 22 -11.41 -21.69 3.20
C SER A 22 -11.80 -22.27 1.83
N ASP A 23 -12.02 -21.43 0.81
CA ASP A 23 -12.50 -21.85 -0.51
C ASP A 23 -11.44 -22.61 -1.36
N GLY A 24 -10.15 -22.43 -1.04
CA GLY A 24 -9.04 -23.15 -1.68
C GLY A 24 -8.61 -22.65 -3.07
N ARG A 25 -9.40 -21.81 -3.76
CA ARG A 25 -9.03 -21.25 -5.07
C ARG A 25 -8.15 -20.00 -4.99
N ILE A 26 -7.97 -19.44 -3.80
CA ILE A 26 -7.06 -18.31 -3.55
C ILE A 26 -5.65 -18.84 -3.31
N SER A 27 -4.66 -18.24 -3.97
CA SER A 27 -3.25 -18.60 -3.83
C SER A 27 -2.68 -18.29 -2.45
N GLN A 28 -1.70 -19.09 -2.02
CA GLN A 28 -1.01 -18.88 -0.75
C GLN A 28 -0.35 -17.50 -0.66
N ASP A 29 0.21 -17.00 -1.76
CA ASP A 29 0.82 -15.66 -1.81
C ASP A 29 -0.18 -14.54 -1.56
N ASN A 30 -1.40 -14.66 -2.10
CA ASN A 30 -2.46 -13.69 -1.85
C ASN A 30 -3.01 -13.80 -0.43
N LYS A 31 -3.10 -15.02 0.13
CA LYS A 31 -3.47 -15.23 1.54
C LYS A 31 -2.46 -14.61 2.49
N ALA A 32 -1.16 -14.85 2.26
CA ALA A 32 -0.08 -14.29 3.06
C ALA A 32 -0.07 -12.76 2.97
N TRP A 33 -0.20 -12.20 1.77
CA TRP A 33 -0.32 -10.75 1.58
C TRP A 33 -1.55 -10.16 2.27
N ALA A 34 -2.72 -10.80 2.17
CA ALA A 34 -3.93 -10.30 2.83
C ALA A 34 -3.76 -10.21 4.35
N LYS A 35 -2.96 -11.08 4.97
CA LYS A 35 -2.61 -11.03 6.40
C LYS A 35 -1.72 -9.85 6.79
N THR A 36 -0.97 -9.26 5.84
CA THR A 36 -0.11 -8.10 6.11
C THR A 36 -0.87 -6.76 6.12
N ILE A 37 -2.08 -6.71 5.56
CA ILE A 37 -2.87 -5.48 5.52
C ILE A 37 -3.53 -5.27 6.89
N PRO A 38 -3.35 -4.11 7.54
CA PRO A 38 -3.98 -3.83 8.83
C PRO A 38 -5.50 -3.77 8.66
N MET A 39 -6.21 -4.55 9.47
CA MET A 39 -7.66 -4.49 9.57
C MET A 39 -8.04 -3.73 10.85
N PRO A 40 -9.07 -2.87 10.82
CA PRO A 40 -9.63 -2.27 12.02
C PRO A 40 -10.46 -3.34 12.76
N GLU A 41 -9.75 -4.29 13.36
CA GLU A 41 -10.33 -5.15 14.37
C GLU A 41 -10.61 -4.24 15.60
N ASP A 42 -11.81 -4.31 16.19
CA ASP A 42 -12.17 -3.71 17.49
C ASP A 42 -12.60 -2.23 17.62
N SER A 43 -12.87 -1.49 16.54
CA SER A 43 -13.63 -0.21 16.65
C SER A 43 -15.10 -0.41 16.27
N GLY A 44 -16.01 0.45 16.72
CA GLY A 44 -17.44 0.41 16.29
C GLY A 44 -17.63 0.45 14.76
N ALA A 45 -16.61 0.89 14.00
CA ALA A 45 -16.53 0.83 12.55
C ALA A 45 -16.23 -0.57 11.97
N SER A 46 -15.77 -1.52 12.79
CA SER A 46 -15.46 -2.92 12.44
C SER A 46 -16.71 -3.68 11.96
N ARG A 47 -17.89 -3.39 12.56
CA ARG A 47 -19.18 -3.94 12.10
C ARG A 47 -19.50 -3.57 10.64
N HIS A 48 -19.01 -2.43 10.15
CA HIS A 48 -19.18 -2.05 8.74
C HIS A 48 -18.14 -2.69 7.81
N CYS A 49 -17.00 -3.16 8.34
CA CYS A 49 -15.97 -3.83 7.54
C CYS A 49 -16.38 -5.23 7.11
N ALA A 50 -17.23 -5.92 7.87
CA ALA A 50 -17.79 -7.22 7.48
C ALA A 50 -18.55 -7.17 6.14
N TYR A 51 -19.09 -6.01 5.76
CA TYR A 51 -19.83 -5.80 4.50
C TYR A 51 -18.95 -5.33 3.34
N LEU A 52 -17.66 -5.03 3.57
CA LEU A 52 -16.72 -4.62 2.52
C LEU A 52 -16.00 -5.85 1.93
N VAL A 53 -16.78 -6.89 1.65
CA VAL A 53 -16.36 -8.16 1.05
C VAL A 53 -17.05 -8.28 -0.30
N VAL A 54 -16.30 -8.70 -1.33
CA VAL A 54 -16.86 -9.00 -2.64
C VAL A 54 -17.17 -10.49 -2.72
N ASP A 55 -18.35 -10.87 -2.25
CA ASP A 55 -18.79 -12.27 -2.10
C ASP A 55 -19.32 -12.88 -3.42
N GLY A 56 -20.06 -12.12 -4.22
CA GLY A 56 -20.72 -12.59 -5.47
C GLY A 56 -19.81 -12.91 -6.66
N VAL A 57 -18.49 -12.94 -6.49
CA VAL A 57 -17.51 -13.22 -7.56
C VAL A 57 -16.77 -14.53 -7.28
N ASN A 58 -16.46 -15.28 -8.34
CA ASN A 58 -15.64 -16.49 -8.28
C ASN A 58 -14.27 -16.19 -7.60
N PRO A 59 -13.91 -16.88 -6.50
CA PRO A 59 -12.66 -16.65 -5.77
C PRO A 59 -11.38 -16.77 -6.62
N GLY A 60 -11.37 -17.58 -7.68
CA GLY A 60 -10.25 -17.65 -8.62
C GLY A 60 -10.09 -16.37 -9.45
N LEU A 61 -11.19 -15.70 -9.81
CA LEU A 61 -11.14 -14.39 -10.47
C LEU A 61 -10.67 -13.31 -9.48
N THR A 62 -11.13 -13.38 -8.22
CA THR A 62 -10.62 -12.51 -7.15
C THR A 62 -9.11 -12.67 -6.97
N ASP A 63 -8.59 -13.90 -7.01
CA ASP A 63 -7.15 -14.18 -6.94
C ASP A 63 -6.38 -13.53 -8.11
N LEU A 64 -6.85 -13.76 -9.34
CA LEU A 64 -6.23 -13.21 -10.54
C LEU A 64 -6.21 -11.67 -10.52
N PHE A 65 -7.35 -11.06 -10.19
CA PHE A 65 -7.45 -9.60 -10.09
C PHE A 65 -6.53 -9.05 -9.01
N THR A 66 -6.46 -9.70 -7.85
CA THR A 66 -5.60 -9.26 -6.74
C THR A 66 -4.12 -9.23 -7.16
N ARG A 67 -3.66 -10.23 -7.92
CA ARG A 67 -2.28 -10.25 -8.45
C ARG A 67 -2.02 -9.04 -9.35
N GLN A 68 -2.94 -8.72 -10.26
CA GLN A 68 -2.82 -7.57 -11.17
C GLN A 68 -2.83 -6.24 -10.40
N ALA A 69 -3.76 -6.08 -9.45
CA ALA A 69 -3.86 -4.87 -8.64
C ALA A 69 -2.58 -4.63 -7.83
N ARG A 70 -2.04 -5.68 -7.19
CA ARG A 70 -0.77 -5.61 -6.44
C ARG A 70 0.39 -5.20 -7.34
N LYS A 71 0.49 -5.78 -8.54
CA LYS A 71 1.55 -5.43 -9.50
C LYS A 71 1.48 -3.95 -9.90
N ALA A 72 0.29 -3.47 -10.26
CA ALA A 72 0.08 -2.07 -10.65
C ALA A 72 0.44 -1.09 -9.52
N MET A 73 0.08 -1.41 -8.28
CA MET A 73 0.41 -0.59 -7.11
C MET A 73 1.91 -0.54 -6.83
N GLN A 74 2.63 -1.66 -7.00
CA GLN A 74 4.09 -1.68 -6.87
C GLN A 74 4.78 -0.85 -7.95
N GLU A 75 4.31 -0.91 -9.19
CA GLU A 75 4.85 -0.11 -10.31
C GLU A 75 4.65 1.40 -10.07
N GLN A 76 3.48 1.79 -9.55
CA GLN A 76 3.20 3.17 -9.16
C GLN A 76 4.11 3.63 -8.01
N GLN A 77 4.36 2.80 -7.01
CA GLN A 77 5.29 3.13 -5.92
C GLN A 77 6.72 3.27 -6.42
N LYS A 78 7.20 2.35 -7.25
CA LYS A 78 8.56 2.38 -7.82
C LYS A 78 8.79 3.64 -8.66
N SER A 79 7.83 4.00 -9.52
CA SER A 79 7.93 5.22 -10.33
C SER A 79 7.95 6.49 -9.46
N SER A 80 7.17 6.52 -8.38
CA SER A 80 7.19 7.61 -7.40
C SER A 80 8.56 7.74 -6.69
N VAL A 81 9.12 6.62 -6.22
CA VAL A 81 10.44 6.61 -5.56
C VAL A 81 11.54 7.05 -6.53
N LEU A 82 11.54 6.53 -7.76
CA LEU A 82 12.50 6.95 -8.78
C LEU A 82 12.41 8.44 -9.07
N LYS A 83 11.19 9.00 -9.15
CA LYS A 83 10.98 10.44 -9.32
C LYS A 83 11.54 11.24 -8.14
N LYS A 84 11.31 10.78 -6.90
CA LYS A 84 11.87 11.43 -5.68
C LYS A 84 13.39 11.36 -5.64
N LEU A 85 13.99 10.21 -5.99
CA LEU A 85 15.44 10.06 -6.04
C LEU A 85 16.08 10.94 -7.11
N ARG A 86 15.44 11.08 -8.28
CA ARG A 86 15.91 11.97 -9.35
C ARG A 86 15.76 13.46 -9.06
N GLN A 87 14.99 13.85 -8.04
CA GLN A 87 14.82 15.26 -7.68
C GLN A 87 15.97 15.85 -6.85
N GLU A 88 16.99 15.05 -6.47
CA GLU A 88 18.20 15.41 -5.70
C GLU A 88 17.99 16.13 -4.34
N PRO A 89 18.94 15.99 -3.39
CA PRO A 89 18.84 16.58 -2.07
C PRO A 89 19.01 18.11 -2.11
N PRO A 90 18.42 18.86 -1.16
CA PRO A 90 18.73 20.28 -1.01
C PRO A 90 20.24 20.43 -0.84
N ALA A 91 20.87 21.22 -1.72
CA ALA A 91 22.29 21.51 -1.67
C ALA A 91 22.69 21.82 -0.23
N ARG A 92 23.57 20.99 0.36
CA ARG A 92 24.19 21.29 1.65
C ARG A 92 24.83 22.67 1.50
N LYS A 93 24.25 23.66 2.19
CA LYS A 93 24.79 25.02 2.25
C LYS A 93 26.28 24.90 2.61
N PRO A 94 27.20 25.49 1.84
CA PRO A 94 28.60 25.53 2.25
C PRO A 94 28.67 26.21 3.62
N ALA A 95 29.28 25.55 4.60
CA ALA A 95 29.54 26.17 5.89
C ALA A 95 30.39 27.43 5.66
N ALA A 96 29.90 28.57 6.13
CA ALA A 96 30.55 29.87 5.94
C ALA A 96 32.01 29.81 6.45
N PRO A 97 32.98 30.36 5.70
CA PRO A 97 34.37 30.37 6.13
C PRO A 97 34.51 31.24 7.37
N LYS A 98 35.01 30.67 8.47
CA LYS A 98 35.34 31.39 9.71
C LYS A 98 36.34 32.50 9.37
N LYS A 99 35.94 33.76 9.54
CA LYS A 99 36.84 34.92 9.56
C LYS A 99 37.94 34.66 10.61
N ARG A 100 39.20 34.66 10.19
CA ARG A 100 40.35 34.86 11.09
C ARG A 100 40.42 36.35 11.39
N GLU A 101 40.32 36.73 12.66
CA GLU A 101 40.68 38.08 13.12
C GLU A 101 42.19 38.30 13.00
N PRO A 102 42.66 39.51 12.70
CA PRO A 102 44.08 39.85 12.80
C PRO A 102 44.45 40.12 14.26
N GLU A 103 45.43 39.35 14.74
CA GLU A 103 46.12 39.53 16.02
C GLU A 103 46.83 40.91 16.03
N ARG A 104 46.74 41.63 17.15
CA ARG A 104 47.30 42.98 17.34
C ARG A 104 48.57 42.93 18.18
#